data_AF-A0A372LPI9-F1
#
_entry.id   AF-A0A372LPI9-F1
#
_cell.length_a   1.000
_cell.length_b   1.000
_cell.length_c   1.000
_cell.angle_alpha   90.00
_cell.angle_beta   90.00
_cell.angle_gamma   90.00
#
_symmetry.space_group_name_H-M   'P 1'
#
loop_
_entity.id
_entity.type
_entity.pdbx_description
1 polymer ?
#
loop_
_entity_poly.entity_id
_entity_poly.type
_entity_poly.pdbx_seq_one_letter_code
_entity_poly.pdbx_strand_id
1 'polypeptide(L)' 'MASELGQLLKNIEECREKMITLATHSSMADDKVVEASTKLDTLLNKYFTLTSKENLY' A
#
# COMPACT_ATOMS: atom_id res chain seq x y z
N MET A 1 -6.79 3.91 20.92
CA MET A 1 -7.36 4.21 19.59
C MET A 1 -6.20 4.35 18.63
N ALA A 2 -6.07 3.44 17.65
CA ALA A 2 -5.07 3.64 16.59
C ALA A 2 -5.50 4.85 15.75
N SER A 3 -4.57 5.77 15.49
CA SER A 3 -4.84 6.89 14.58
C SER A 3 -5.15 6.35 13.18
N GLU A 4 -5.97 7.06 12.40
CA GLU A 4 -6.25 6.67 11.00
C GLU A 4 -4.96 6.47 10.19
N LEU A 5 -3.93 7.27 10.49
CA LEU A 5 -2.60 7.13 9.90
C LEU A 5 -1.91 5.81 10.29
N GLY A 6 -2.02 5.39 11.55
CA GLY A 6 -1.46 4.12 12.02
C GLY A 6 -2.12 2.91 11.35
N GLN A 7 -3.44 2.94 11.16
CA GLN A 7 -4.13 1.88 10.43
C GLN A 7 -3.78 1.88 8.93
N LEU A 8 -3.57 3.06 8.34
CA LEU A 8 -3.14 3.19 6.96
C LEU A 8 -1.74 2.60 6.74
N LEU A 9 -0.78 2.94 7.61
CA LEU A 9 0.58 2.41 7.56
C LEU A 9 0.62 0.88 7.70
N LYS A 10 -0.19 0.34 8.62
CA LYS A 10 -0.34 -1.12 8.77
C LYS A 10 -0.84 -1.78 7.49
N ASN A 11 -1.86 -1.20 6.86
CA ASN A 11 -2.41 -1.73 5.61
C ASN A 11 -1.42 -1.65 4.45
N ILE A 12 -0.56 -0.63 4.41
CA ILE A 12 0.51 -0.48 3.41
C ILE A 12 1.51 -1.63 3.57
N GLU A 13 1.98 -1.90 4.77
CA GLU A 13 2.97 -2.97 4.99
C GLU A 13 2.39 -4.35 4.70
N GLU A 14 1.17 -4.65 5.15
CA GLU A 14 0.49 -5.92 4.83
C GLU A 14 0.31 -6.11 3.32
N CYS A 15 0.02 -5.03 2.58
CA CYS A 15 -0.12 -5.08 1.12
C CYS A 15 1.24 -5.28 0.43
N ARG A 16 2.30 -4.66 0.96
CA ARG A 16 3.68 -4.82 0.49
C ARG A 16 4.19 -6.25 0.68
N GLU A 17 3.99 -6.85 1.85
CA GLU A 17 4.38 -8.24 2.11
C GLU A 17 3.66 -9.22 1.18
N LYS A 18 2.35 -9.02 0.95
CA LYS A 18 1.58 -9.83 -0.01
C LYS A 18 2.11 -9.70 -1.42
N MET A 19 2.42 -8.48 -1.85
CA MET A 19 2.98 -8.23 -3.18
C MET A 19 4.34 -8.92 -3.36
N ILE A 20 5.23 -8.81 -2.36
CA ILE A 20 6.54 -9.48 -2.37
C ILE A 20 6.36 -11.00 -2.43
N THR A 21 5.47 -11.56 -1.61
CA THR A 21 5.20 -13.01 -1.59
C THR A 21 4.66 -13.51 -2.93
N LEU A 22 3.70 -12.79 -3.51
CA LEU A 22 3.16 -13.12 -4.84
C LEU A 22 4.24 -13.00 -5.91
N ALA A 23 5.02 -11.94 -5.89
CA ALA A 23 6.13 -11.70 -6.81
C ALA A 23 7.25 -12.76 -6.71
N THR A 24 7.50 -13.33 -5.53
CA THR A 24 8.48 -14.41 -5.36
C THR A 24 7.97 -15.78 -5.84
N HIS A 25 6.66 -15.97 -5.90
CA HIS A 25 6.03 -17.26 -6.22
C HIS A 25 5.29 -17.30 -7.57
N SER A 26 5.16 -16.16 -8.26
CA SER A 26 4.45 -16.03 -9.54
C SER A 26 5.17 -15.06 -10.48
N SER A 27 4.84 -15.12 -11.77
CA SER A 27 5.30 -14.12 -12.75
C SER A 27 4.72 -12.74 -12.38
N MET A 28 5.45 -11.66 -12.63
CA MET A 28 4.97 -10.27 -12.39
C MET A 28 3.69 -9.92 -13.18
N ALA A 29 3.33 -10.74 -14.17
CA ALA A 29 2.11 -10.62 -14.97
C ALA A 29 0.93 -11.47 -14.44
N ASP A 30 1.06 -12.10 -13.27
CA ASP A 30 -0.06 -12.75 -12.60
C ASP A 30 -1.08 -11.67 -12.16
N ASP A 31 -2.35 -11.86 -12.51
CA ASP A 31 -3.44 -10.94 -12.19
C ASP A 31 -3.45 -10.56 -10.69
N LYS A 32 -3.02 -11.46 -9.81
CA LYS A 32 -2.91 -11.22 -8.36
C LYS A 32 -1.80 -10.25 -8.00
N VAL A 33 -0.68 -10.26 -8.73
CA VAL A 33 0.42 -9.30 -8.55
C VAL A 33 -0.02 -7.92 -9.04
N VAL A 34 -0.76 -7.85 -10.15
CA VAL A 34 -1.31 -6.60 -10.69
C VAL A 34 -2.37 -6.01 -9.73
N GLU A 35 -3.26 -6.82 -9.20
CA GLU A 35 -4.24 -6.40 -8.19
C GLU A 35 -3.56 -5.90 -6.91
N ALA A 36 -2.57 -6.67 -6.40
CA ALA A 36 -1.82 -6.30 -5.20
C ALA A 36 -1.04 -4.99 -5.38
N SER A 37 -0.42 -4.78 -6.54
CA SER A 37 0.33 -3.56 -6.84
C SER A 37 -0.59 -2.34 -6.97
N THR A 38 -1.74 -2.48 -7.64
CA THR A 38 -2.75 -1.41 -7.75
C THR A 38 -3.29 -0.99 -6.38
N LYS A 39 -3.51 -1.98 -5.49
CA LYS A 39 -3.95 -1.72 -4.12
C LYS A 39 -2.89 -1.02 -3.29
N LEU A 40 -1.62 -1.42 -3.42
CA LEU A 40 -0.51 -0.77 -2.74
C LEU A 40 -0.36 0.69 -3.19
N ASP A 41 -0.43 0.94 -4.50
CA ASP A 41 -0.37 2.29 -5.07
C ASP A 41 -1.48 3.21 -4.52
N THR A 42 -2.71 2.69 -4.45
CA THR A 42 -3.86 3.42 -3.87
C THR A 42 -3.62 3.80 -2.40
N LEU A 43 -3.07 2.89 -1.61
CA LEU A 43 -2.78 3.13 -0.19
C LEU A 43 -1.65 4.15 -0.01
N LEU A 44 -0.60 4.07 -0.83
CA LEU A 44 0.50 5.04 -0.85
C LEU A 44 0.00 6.43 -1.26
N ASN A 45 -0.82 6.55 -2.31
CA ASN A 45 -1.41 7.81 -2.73
C ASN A 45 -2.28 8.44 -1.64
N LYS A 46 -3.03 7.62 -0.89
CA LYS A 46 -3.79 8.09 0.28
C LYS A 46 -2.87 8.59 1.38
N TYR A 47 -1.78 7.88 1.65
CA TYR A 47 -0.78 8.30 2.64
C TYR A 47 -0.10 9.61 2.23
N PHE A 48 0.35 9.73 0.99
CA PHE A 48 0.90 10.97 0.44
C PHE A 48 -0.11 12.11 0.53
N THR A 49 -1.38 11.90 0.18
CA THR A 49 -2.39 12.96 0.31
C THR A 49 -2.57 13.44 1.75
N LEU A 50 -2.57 12.53 2.73
CA LEU A 50 -2.73 12.86 4.14
C LEU A 50 -1.49 13.58 4.72
N THR A 51 -0.29 13.14 4.35
CA THR A 51 0.99 13.69 4.84
C THR A 51 1.44 14.94 4.07
N SER A 52 1.08 15.08 2.79
CA SER A 52 1.30 16.30 2.02
C SER A 52 0.32 17.42 2.39
N LYS A 53 -0.90 17.10 2.82
CA LYS A 53 -1.79 18.10 3.46
C LYS A 53 -1.22 18.65 4.78
N GLU A 54 -0.38 17.86 5.46
CA GLU A 54 0.29 18.24 6.70
C GLU A 54 1.50 19.18 6.47
N ASN A 55 2.01 19.29 5.24
CA ASN A 55 3.14 20.16 4.88
C ASN A 55 2.73 21.49 4.20
N LEU A 56 1.42 21.79 4.12
CA LEU A 56 0.89 23.01 3.49
C LEU A 56 0.35 24.06 4.49
N TYR A 57 0.64 23.92 5.78
CA TYR A 57 0.31 24.92 6.81
C TYR A 57 1.46 25.13 7.79
#